data_AF-A0A2N5ZZ67-F1
#
_entry.id   AF-A0A2N5ZZ67-F1
#
_cell.length_a   1.000
_cell.length_b   1.000
_cell.length_c   1.000
_cell.angle_alpha   90.00
_cell.angle_beta   90.00
_cell.angle_gamma   90.00
#
_symmetry.space_group_name_H-M   'P 1'
#
loop_
_entity.id
_entity.type
_entity.pdbx_description
1 polymer ?
#
loop_
_entity_poly.entity_id
_entity_poly.type
_entity_poly.pdbx_seq_one_letter_code
_entity_poly.pdbx_strand_id
1 'polypeptide(L)'
;MNIDIRRIDDHTWELPKHGGMRVPGRVYASEPMMQRIKQDKSLEQVANVAHLPGILKYSLAMPDIHWGYGFPIGGVCATRRDDGVISPGGVGYDINCGVRLVTTSLMERDVRPRIRALVQSLFRHVPTGVGASKAIPKLSRNDLRAVALEGAAWATGRGFGSDSDLHFIEEEGVLTDADPDAVGERPWQRGAEQLGTLGSGNHFLEIGRVDEIYH
;
A
#
# COMPACT_ATOMS: atom_id res chain seq x y z
N MET A 1 10.72 -24.51 -8.78
CA MET A 1 11.66 -25.32 -7.96
C MET A 1 10.89 -25.97 -6.84
N ASN A 2 11.33 -27.13 -6.31
CA ASN A 2 10.72 -27.66 -5.09
C ASN A 2 11.34 -26.92 -3.89
N ILE A 3 10.64 -25.94 -3.34
CA ILE A 3 11.14 -25.15 -2.21
C ILE A 3 10.96 -25.95 -0.91
N ASP A 4 12.07 -26.27 -0.24
CA ASP A 4 12.05 -26.83 1.11
C ASP A 4 11.63 -25.72 2.09
N ILE A 5 10.43 -25.84 2.67
CA ILE A 5 9.91 -24.92 3.68
C ILE A 5 9.51 -25.71 4.92
N ARG A 6 9.99 -25.28 6.09
CA ARG A 6 9.87 -25.98 7.37
C ARG A 6 8.93 -25.24 8.29
N ARG A 7 7.99 -25.96 8.89
CA ARG A 7 7.12 -25.39 9.93
C ARG A 7 7.93 -25.17 11.21
N ILE A 8 7.83 -23.97 11.78
CA ILE A 8 8.45 -23.60 13.06
C ILE A 8 7.41 -23.71 14.18
N ASP A 9 6.20 -23.18 13.94
CA ASP A 9 5.06 -23.24 14.86
C ASP A 9 3.73 -23.22 14.08
N ASP A 10 2.61 -22.93 14.76
CA ASP A 10 1.29 -23.00 14.15
C ASP A 10 1.04 -21.99 13.02
N HIS A 11 1.77 -20.86 13.03
CA HIS A 11 1.59 -19.77 12.09
C HIS A 11 2.89 -19.32 11.43
N THR A 12 4.00 -20.00 11.68
CA THR A 12 5.32 -19.57 11.23
C THR A 12 6.05 -20.66 10.49
N TRP A 13 6.58 -20.31 9.33
CA TRP A 13 7.33 -21.18 8.44
C TRP A 13 8.66 -20.55 8.08
N GLU A 14 9.69 -21.37 7.96
CA GLU A 14 11.03 -20.95 7.56
C GLU A 14 11.42 -21.61 6.25
N LEU A 15 11.90 -20.79 5.32
CA LEU A 15 12.58 -21.23 4.11
C LEU A 15 14.08 -21.20 4.42
N PRO A 16 14.71 -22.38 4.67
CA PRO A 16 16.10 -22.42 5.09
C PRO A 16 17.02 -21.82 4.02
N LYS A 17 18.05 -21.14 4.49
CA LYS A 17 19.07 -20.57 3.62
C LYS A 17 19.67 -21.67 2.72
N HIS A 18 19.65 -21.43 1.42
CA HIS A 18 20.29 -22.27 0.42
C HIS A 18 20.91 -21.42 -0.69
N GLY A 19 21.91 -21.96 -1.38
CA GLY A 19 22.62 -21.25 -2.45
C GLY A 19 23.23 -19.92 -1.97
N GLY A 20 22.97 -18.83 -2.70
CA GLY A 20 23.52 -17.50 -2.44
C GLY A 20 22.72 -16.66 -1.44
N MET A 21 21.68 -17.21 -0.82
CA MET A 21 20.86 -16.50 0.16
C MET A 21 21.73 -15.98 1.31
N ARG A 22 21.53 -14.72 1.70
CA ARG A 22 22.27 -14.09 2.80
C ARG A 22 21.60 -14.35 4.15
N VAL A 23 20.27 -14.41 4.16
CA VAL A 23 19.41 -14.73 5.30
C VAL A 23 18.40 -15.83 4.93
N PRO A 24 17.77 -16.54 5.87
CA PRO A 24 16.61 -17.40 5.57
C PRO A 24 15.36 -16.57 5.19
N GLY A 25 14.35 -17.24 4.63
CA GLY A 25 13.00 -16.68 4.44
C GLY A 25 12.10 -17.02 5.62
N ARG A 26 11.13 -16.16 5.94
CA ARG A 26 10.18 -16.33 7.04
C ARG A 26 8.77 -15.98 6.56
N VAL A 27 7.87 -16.96 6.59
CA VAL A 27 6.50 -16.83 6.11
C VAL A 27 5.53 -17.02 7.26
N TYR A 28 4.64 -16.06 7.47
CA TYR A 28 3.56 -16.17 8.44
C TYR A 28 2.31 -16.68 7.75
N ALA A 29 1.84 -17.87 8.11
CA ALA A 29 0.65 -18.48 7.52
C ALA A 29 0.18 -19.66 8.39
N SER A 30 -1.14 -19.79 8.53
CA SER A 30 -1.73 -21.06 8.98
C SER A 30 -1.47 -22.18 7.96
N GLU A 31 -1.61 -23.45 8.36
CA GLU A 31 -1.46 -24.59 7.45
C GLU A 31 -2.37 -24.48 6.20
N PRO A 32 -3.68 -24.15 6.29
CA PRO A 32 -4.52 -24.00 5.10
C PRO A 32 -4.07 -22.87 4.16
N MET A 33 -3.56 -21.76 4.72
CA MET A 33 -3.00 -20.65 3.93
C MET A 33 -1.74 -21.12 3.19
N MET A 34 -0.84 -21.84 3.87
CA MET A 34 0.39 -22.36 3.28
C MET A 34 0.13 -23.29 2.09
N GLN A 35 -0.93 -24.11 2.13
CA GLN A 35 -1.33 -24.95 1.01
C GLN A 35 -1.76 -24.15 -0.23
N ARG A 36 -2.25 -22.91 -0.06
CA ARG A 36 -2.56 -21.99 -1.16
C ARG A 36 -1.32 -21.27 -1.65
N ILE A 37 -0.48 -20.78 -0.74
CA ILE A 37 0.77 -20.08 -1.04
C ILE A 37 1.70 -20.95 -1.91
N LYS A 38 1.76 -22.26 -1.63
CA LYS A 38 2.53 -23.23 -2.44
C LYS A 38 2.06 -23.39 -3.89
N GLN A 39 0.91 -22.83 -4.27
CA GLN A 39 0.35 -22.96 -5.63
C GLN A 39 0.90 -21.92 -6.60
N ASP A 40 1.55 -20.85 -6.12
CA ASP A 40 2.19 -19.84 -6.96
C ASP A 40 3.72 -19.76 -6.73
N LYS A 41 4.35 -18.75 -7.33
CA LYS A 41 5.81 -18.55 -7.28
C LYS A 41 6.26 -17.54 -6.21
N SER A 42 5.38 -17.15 -5.30
CA SER A 42 5.68 -16.15 -4.28
C SER A 42 6.79 -16.61 -3.33
N LEU A 43 6.86 -17.91 -2.99
CA LEU A 43 7.96 -18.48 -2.21
C LEU A 43 9.32 -18.40 -2.94
N GLU A 44 9.33 -18.51 -4.27
CA GLU A 44 10.55 -18.29 -5.07
C GLU A 44 11.01 -16.83 -4.93
N GLN A 45 10.07 -15.88 -4.85
CA GLN A 45 10.40 -14.47 -4.63
C GLN A 45 10.91 -14.20 -3.22
N VAL A 46 10.38 -14.86 -2.19
CA VAL A 46 10.97 -14.82 -0.83
C VAL A 46 12.42 -15.29 -0.84
N ALA A 47 12.71 -16.39 -1.54
CA ALA A 47 14.09 -16.86 -1.69
C ALA A 47 14.96 -15.87 -2.46
N ASN A 48 14.45 -15.24 -3.52
CA ASN A 48 15.19 -14.24 -4.30
C ASN A 48 15.53 -12.99 -3.47
N VAL A 49 14.56 -12.45 -2.73
CA VAL A 49 14.75 -11.28 -1.85
C VAL A 49 15.82 -11.56 -0.79
N ALA A 50 15.89 -12.80 -0.29
CA ALA A 50 16.91 -13.21 0.66
C ALA A 50 18.37 -13.14 0.13
N HIS A 51 18.59 -12.91 -1.17
CA HIS A 51 19.92 -12.70 -1.75
C HIS A 51 20.40 -11.24 -1.73
N LEU A 52 19.52 -10.28 -1.42
CA LEU A 52 19.83 -8.85 -1.56
C LEU A 52 20.95 -8.39 -0.60
N PRO A 53 21.95 -7.62 -1.07
CA PRO A 53 22.99 -7.08 -0.20
C PRO A 53 22.42 -6.29 0.98
N GLY A 54 23.06 -6.42 2.14
CA GLY A 54 22.66 -5.72 3.36
C GLY A 54 21.33 -6.16 3.98
N ILE A 55 20.63 -7.18 3.45
CA ILE A 55 19.37 -7.68 4.06
C ILE A 55 19.59 -8.16 5.50
N LEU A 56 18.65 -7.83 6.37
CA LEU A 56 18.69 -8.12 7.80
C LEU A 56 17.71 -9.24 8.18
N LYS A 57 18.18 -10.14 9.06
CA LYS A 57 17.41 -11.22 9.72
C LYS A 57 16.74 -12.24 8.79
N TYR A 58 15.73 -11.84 8.02
CA TYR A 58 14.90 -12.68 7.17
C TYR A 58 14.37 -11.89 5.95
N SER A 59 14.10 -12.59 4.84
CA SER A 59 13.08 -12.13 3.89
C SER A 59 11.71 -12.55 4.41
N LEU A 60 10.86 -11.58 4.76
CA LEU A 60 9.58 -11.84 5.41
C LEU A 60 8.44 -11.87 4.40
N ALA A 61 7.43 -12.68 4.68
CA ALA A 61 6.19 -12.77 3.93
C ALA A 61 4.99 -12.85 4.88
N MET A 62 4.01 -11.98 4.65
CA MET A 62 2.76 -11.90 5.38
C MET A 62 1.76 -12.97 4.92
N PRO A 63 0.68 -13.26 5.69
CA PRO A 63 -0.27 -14.33 5.37
C PRO A 63 -1.03 -14.19 4.04
N ASP A 64 -1.09 -13.00 3.50
CA ASP A 64 -1.69 -12.64 2.21
C ASP A 64 -0.69 -12.66 1.04
N ILE A 65 0.49 -13.25 1.25
CA ILE A 65 1.53 -13.38 0.23
C ILE A 65 1.02 -13.98 -1.09
N HIS A 66 1.36 -13.34 -2.19
CA HIS A 66 1.14 -13.85 -3.54
C HIS A 66 2.16 -13.26 -4.53
N TRP A 67 2.18 -13.83 -5.74
CA TRP A 67 3.12 -13.48 -6.79
C TRP A 67 3.08 -11.98 -7.16
N GLY A 68 4.23 -11.32 -7.07
CA GLY A 68 4.42 -9.90 -7.38
C GLY A 68 5.50 -9.62 -8.44
N TYR A 69 6.01 -8.38 -8.48
CA TYR A 69 7.06 -7.97 -9.42
C TYR A 69 8.44 -7.94 -8.73
N GLY A 70 9.21 -9.01 -8.91
CA GLY A 70 10.50 -9.19 -8.24
C GLY A 70 10.34 -9.63 -6.78
N PHE A 71 9.71 -8.79 -5.95
CA PHE A 71 9.27 -9.15 -4.60
C PHE A 71 7.86 -9.74 -4.66
N PRO A 72 7.49 -10.60 -3.69
CA PRO A 72 6.10 -10.99 -3.52
C PRO A 72 5.30 -9.82 -2.94
N ILE A 73 4.01 -9.73 -3.30
CA ILE A 73 3.07 -8.87 -2.56
C ILE A 73 2.91 -9.47 -1.16
N GLY A 74 2.77 -8.64 -0.13
CA GLY A 74 2.85 -9.07 1.27
C GLY A 74 4.28 -9.37 1.74
N GLY A 75 5.30 -9.04 0.94
CA GLY A 75 6.71 -9.18 1.33
C GLY A 75 7.21 -8.02 2.20
N VAL A 76 8.11 -8.31 3.14
CA VAL A 76 8.83 -7.30 3.93
C VAL A 76 10.32 -7.61 3.91
N CYS A 77 11.14 -6.57 3.69
CA CYS A 77 12.59 -6.67 3.66
C CYS A 77 13.20 -5.41 4.27
N ALA A 78 14.07 -5.58 5.26
CA ALA A 78 14.89 -4.50 5.78
C ALA A 78 16.32 -4.68 5.28
N THR A 79 16.88 -3.66 4.64
CA THR A 79 18.29 -3.61 4.23
C THR A 79 19.03 -2.53 5.02
N ARG A 80 20.33 -2.74 5.26
CA ARG A 80 21.18 -1.72 5.89
C ARG A 80 21.30 -0.49 4.99
N ARG A 81 21.35 0.69 5.60
CA ARG A 81 21.52 1.96 4.89
C ARG A 81 22.86 2.03 4.14
N ASP A 82 23.95 1.59 4.76
CA ASP A 82 25.31 1.88 4.28
C ASP A 82 25.78 0.96 3.15
N ASP A 83 25.42 -0.33 3.20
CA ASP A 83 25.85 -1.35 2.23
C ASP A 83 24.71 -2.25 1.73
N GLY A 84 23.47 -1.81 1.98
CA GLY A 84 22.28 -2.44 1.45
C GLY A 84 21.83 -1.85 0.13
N VAL A 85 20.63 -2.27 -0.28
CA VAL A 85 20.03 -1.86 -1.55
C VAL A 85 18.61 -1.37 -1.34
N ILE A 86 18.17 -0.47 -2.21
CA ILE A 86 16.77 -0.14 -2.43
C ILE A 86 16.32 -0.79 -3.74
N SER A 87 15.13 -1.39 -3.75
CA SER A 87 14.55 -1.99 -4.95
C SER A 87 13.14 -1.47 -5.16
N PRO A 88 12.84 -0.76 -6.27
CA PRO A 88 11.49 -0.29 -6.56
C PRO A 88 10.45 -1.43 -6.59
N GLY A 89 10.85 -2.62 -7.03
CA GLY A 89 9.98 -3.80 -7.02
C GLY A 89 9.58 -4.27 -5.61
N GLY A 90 10.35 -3.92 -4.59
CA GLY A 90 10.02 -4.17 -3.18
C GLY A 90 9.12 -3.12 -2.54
N VAL A 91 8.93 -1.98 -3.20
CA VAL A 91 7.94 -0.95 -2.80
C VAL A 91 6.62 -1.18 -3.55
N GLY A 92 6.70 -1.43 -4.86
CA GLY A 92 5.55 -1.60 -5.75
C GLY A 92 5.40 -0.44 -6.74
N TYR A 93 4.57 -0.67 -7.76
CA TYR A 93 4.29 0.35 -8.79
C TYR A 93 3.38 1.47 -8.28
N ASP A 94 2.42 1.13 -7.43
CA ASP A 94 1.48 2.07 -6.82
C ASP A 94 2.04 2.53 -5.46
N ILE A 95 3.00 3.46 -5.53
CA ILE A 95 3.72 3.97 -4.37
C ILE A 95 2.70 4.66 -3.44
N ASN A 96 2.71 4.24 -2.17
CA ASN A 96 1.77 4.72 -1.15
C ASN A 96 0.29 4.39 -1.42
N CYS A 97 0.00 3.32 -2.17
CA CYS A 97 -1.32 2.71 -2.10
C CYS A 97 -1.61 2.35 -0.64
N GLY A 98 -2.71 2.87 -0.10
CA GLY A 98 -2.97 2.82 1.33
C GLY A 98 -4.45 2.90 1.66
N VAL A 99 -4.74 2.91 2.96
CA VAL A 99 -6.09 2.90 3.49
C VAL A 99 -6.27 4.09 4.43
N ARG A 100 -7.40 4.79 4.30
CA ARG A 100 -7.87 5.76 5.29
C ARG A 100 -9.22 5.32 5.81
N LEU A 101 -9.36 5.23 7.12
CA LEU A 101 -10.63 4.98 7.78
C LEU A 101 -11.18 6.31 8.34
N VAL A 102 -12.42 6.63 8.00
CA VAL A 102 -13.14 7.79 8.56
C VAL A 102 -14.34 7.27 9.35
N THR A 103 -14.39 7.63 10.63
CA THR A 103 -15.51 7.26 11.51
C THR A 103 -16.58 8.35 11.53
N THR A 104 -17.81 7.96 11.82
CA THR A 104 -18.91 8.91 12.04
C THR A 104 -19.61 8.58 13.36
N SER A 105 -20.38 9.53 13.89
CA SER A 105 -21.27 9.28 15.03
C SER A 105 -22.59 8.59 14.63
N LEU A 106 -22.77 8.23 13.35
CA LEU A 106 -23.99 7.60 12.85
C LEU A 106 -23.98 6.11 13.16
N MET A 107 -25.17 5.58 13.45
CA MET A 107 -25.41 4.14 13.58
C MET A 107 -25.99 3.57 12.28
N GLU A 108 -26.00 2.24 12.15
CA GLU A 108 -26.57 1.57 10.97
C GLU A 108 -28.02 2.04 10.70
N ARG A 109 -28.84 2.21 11.74
CA ARG A 109 -30.23 2.67 11.61
C ARG A 109 -30.35 4.06 10.96
N ASP A 110 -29.34 4.91 11.07
CA ASP A 110 -29.33 6.26 10.51
C ASP A 110 -28.93 6.24 9.02
N VAL A 111 -28.09 5.27 8.63
CA VAL A 111 -27.50 5.16 7.29
C VAL A 111 -28.27 4.21 6.39
N ARG A 112 -28.66 3.03 6.89
CA ARG A 112 -29.26 1.93 6.12
C ARG A 112 -30.48 2.36 5.29
N PRO A 113 -31.43 3.17 5.80
CA PRO A 113 -32.57 3.61 5.01
C PRO A 113 -32.19 4.48 3.79
N ARG A 114 -31.03 5.14 3.83
CA ARG A 114 -30.55 6.07 2.80
C ARG A 114 -29.32 5.57 2.05
N ILE A 115 -28.89 4.32 2.29
CA ILE A 115 -27.62 3.78 1.79
C ILE A 115 -27.49 3.93 0.27
N ARG A 116 -28.57 3.68 -0.49
CA ARG A 116 -28.56 3.82 -1.95
C ARG A 116 -28.29 5.26 -2.39
N ALA A 117 -28.97 6.22 -1.78
CA ALA A 117 -28.79 7.63 -2.09
C ALA A 117 -27.40 8.13 -1.68
N LEU A 118 -26.88 7.66 -0.55
CA LEU A 118 -25.55 7.99 -0.06
C LEU A 118 -24.46 7.44 -0.99
N VAL A 119 -24.50 6.15 -1.35
CA VAL A 119 -23.56 5.53 -2.29
C VAL A 119 -23.59 6.23 -3.65
N GLN A 120 -24.78 6.54 -4.17
CA GLN A 120 -24.91 7.32 -5.41
C GLN A 120 -24.32 8.72 -5.29
N SER A 121 -24.46 9.37 -4.12
CA SER A 121 -23.84 10.67 -3.88
C SER A 121 -22.32 10.57 -3.84
N LEU A 122 -21.77 9.59 -3.13
CA LEU A 122 -20.32 9.34 -3.07
C LEU A 122 -19.75 9.08 -4.46
N PHE A 123 -20.39 8.22 -5.25
CA PHE A 123 -19.94 7.92 -6.62
C PHE A 123 -19.96 9.15 -7.53
N ARG A 124 -20.89 10.10 -7.32
CA ARG A 124 -20.90 11.38 -8.06
C ARG A 124 -19.79 12.33 -7.65
N HIS A 125 -19.43 12.37 -6.37
CA HIS A 125 -18.47 13.34 -5.82
C HIS A 125 -17.04 12.82 -5.76
N VAL A 126 -16.84 11.50 -5.85
CA VAL A 126 -15.53 10.86 -5.85
C VAL A 126 -15.38 10.11 -7.17
N PRO A 127 -14.78 10.74 -8.21
CA PRO A 127 -14.60 10.11 -9.50
C PRO A 127 -13.76 8.83 -9.40
N THR A 128 -14.23 7.78 -10.09
CA THR A 128 -13.64 6.44 -10.09
C THR A 128 -13.44 5.93 -11.51
N GLY A 129 -12.44 5.08 -11.71
CA GLY A 129 -12.17 4.41 -12.98
C GLY A 129 -10.91 4.93 -13.68
N VAL A 130 -10.46 4.17 -14.69
CA VAL A 130 -9.27 4.50 -15.47
C VAL A 130 -9.48 5.83 -16.20
N GLY A 131 -8.62 6.81 -15.92
CA GLY A 131 -8.69 8.14 -16.55
C GLY A 131 -9.78 9.05 -15.98
N ALA A 132 -10.40 8.68 -14.85
CA ALA A 132 -11.26 9.59 -14.11
C ALA A 132 -10.50 10.86 -13.73
N SER A 133 -11.20 12.00 -13.77
CA SER A 133 -10.65 13.32 -13.51
C SER A 133 -11.75 14.26 -12.98
N LYS A 134 -11.43 15.54 -12.80
CA LYS A 134 -12.36 16.63 -12.44
C LYS A 134 -12.81 16.70 -10.99
N ALA A 135 -12.35 15.81 -10.11
CA ALA A 135 -12.54 15.99 -8.66
C ALA A 135 -11.87 17.29 -8.19
N ILE A 136 -10.63 17.46 -8.61
CA ILE A 136 -9.84 18.69 -8.49
C ILE A 136 -9.55 19.16 -9.93
N PRO A 137 -9.64 20.47 -10.23
CA PRO A 137 -9.21 21.00 -11.52
C PRO A 137 -7.77 20.60 -11.83
N LYS A 138 -7.45 20.52 -13.13
CA LYS A 138 -6.10 20.20 -13.58
C LYS A 138 -5.07 21.09 -12.88
N LEU A 139 -4.12 20.46 -12.23
CA LEU A 139 -3.07 21.16 -11.49
C LEU A 139 -1.92 21.54 -12.42
N SER A 140 -1.33 22.71 -12.16
CA SER A 140 -0.10 23.12 -12.83
C SER A 140 1.09 22.29 -12.33
N ARG A 141 2.23 22.37 -13.03
CA ARG A 141 3.47 21.75 -12.55
C ARG A 141 3.88 22.27 -11.17
N ASN A 142 3.68 23.56 -10.90
CA ASN A 142 4.03 24.14 -9.61
C ASN A 142 3.10 23.66 -8.50
N ASP A 143 1.79 23.52 -8.77
CA ASP A 143 0.84 22.95 -7.82
C ASP A 143 1.19 21.49 -7.50
N LEU A 144 1.53 20.68 -8.50
CA LEU A 144 1.92 19.28 -8.28
C LEU A 144 3.23 19.17 -7.48
N ARG A 145 4.19 20.08 -7.68
CA ARG A 145 5.39 20.14 -6.85
C ARG A 145 5.04 20.49 -5.40
N ALA A 146 4.15 21.45 -5.18
CA ALA A 146 3.65 21.76 -3.84
C ALA A 146 2.98 20.54 -3.20
N VAL A 147 2.12 19.82 -3.93
CA VAL A 147 1.53 18.55 -3.46
C VAL A 147 2.60 17.53 -3.06
N ALA A 148 3.66 17.38 -3.87
CA ALA A 148 4.73 16.42 -3.58
C ALA A 148 5.57 16.80 -2.35
N LEU A 149 5.71 18.10 -2.04
CA LEU A 149 6.52 18.61 -0.94
C LEU A 149 5.73 18.79 0.37
N GLU A 150 4.46 19.13 0.27
CA GLU A 150 3.58 19.44 1.41
C GLU A 150 2.64 18.28 1.75
N GLY A 151 2.45 17.33 0.83
CA GLY A 151 1.61 16.16 1.04
C GLY A 151 0.17 16.52 1.40
N ALA A 152 -0.36 15.94 2.48
CA ALA A 152 -1.71 16.18 2.94
C ALA A 152 -1.96 17.64 3.41
N ALA A 153 -0.94 18.35 3.87
CA ALA A 153 -1.07 19.75 4.30
C ALA A 153 -1.45 20.69 3.15
N TRP A 154 -1.03 20.38 1.92
CA TRP A 154 -1.48 21.09 0.73
C TRP A 154 -3.01 21.03 0.57
N ALA A 155 -3.61 19.89 0.91
CA ALA A 155 -5.05 19.68 0.81
C ALA A 155 -5.81 20.44 1.90
N THR A 156 -5.37 20.36 3.16
CA THR A 156 -6.03 21.07 4.28
C THR A 156 -5.90 22.58 4.12
N GLY A 157 -4.75 23.08 3.67
CA GLY A 157 -4.53 24.50 3.34
C GLY A 157 -5.43 25.03 2.21
N ARG A 158 -6.08 24.14 1.45
CA ARG A 158 -7.07 24.47 0.41
C ARG A 158 -8.52 24.13 0.80
N GLY A 159 -8.76 23.81 2.07
CA GLY A 159 -10.10 23.53 2.61
C GLY A 159 -10.58 22.09 2.42
N PHE A 160 -9.71 21.16 2.02
CA PHE A 160 -10.03 19.74 1.96
C PHE A 160 -9.69 19.06 3.29
N GLY A 161 -10.66 19.04 4.19
CA GLY A 161 -10.49 18.52 5.55
C GLY A 161 -10.10 19.62 6.54
N SER A 162 -9.41 19.23 7.61
CA SER A 162 -8.98 20.11 8.69
C SER A 162 -7.52 19.84 9.08
N ASP A 163 -6.84 20.82 9.67
CA ASP A 163 -5.45 20.63 10.10
C ASP A 163 -5.30 19.52 11.15
N SER A 164 -6.35 19.28 11.97
CA SER A 164 -6.35 18.15 12.90
C SER A 164 -6.31 16.79 12.22
N ASP A 165 -6.73 16.69 10.95
CA ASP A 165 -6.68 15.43 10.20
C ASP A 165 -5.23 14.95 10.05
N LEU A 166 -4.25 15.87 9.97
CA LEU A 166 -2.84 15.54 9.74
C LEU A 166 -2.27 14.64 10.83
N HIS A 167 -2.67 14.85 12.09
CA HIS A 167 -2.21 14.04 13.23
C HIS A 167 -2.69 12.58 13.21
N PHE A 168 -3.64 12.25 12.34
CA PHE A 168 -4.18 10.89 12.17
C PHE A 168 -3.74 10.24 10.86
N ILE A 169 -2.70 10.78 10.21
CA ILE A 169 -2.09 10.24 9.01
C ILE A 169 -0.66 9.80 9.36
N GLU A 170 -0.26 8.63 8.88
CA GLU A 170 1.15 8.19 8.93
C GLU A 170 2.06 9.28 8.33
N GLU A 171 3.19 9.56 9.00
CA GLU A 171 4.13 10.64 8.66
C GLU A 171 3.47 12.03 8.53
N GLU A 172 2.34 12.27 9.23
CA GLU A 172 1.53 13.50 9.09
C GLU A 172 1.10 13.79 7.63
N GLY A 173 1.11 12.75 6.79
CA GLY A 173 0.78 12.83 5.38
C GLY A 173 1.86 13.44 4.49
N VAL A 174 3.14 13.49 4.92
CA VAL A 174 4.26 14.00 4.11
C VAL A 174 5.58 13.29 4.41
N LEU A 175 6.32 12.93 3.37
CA LEU A 175 7.71 12.48 3.50
C LEU A 175 8.65 13.66 3.24
N THR A 176 9.39 14.09 4.27
CA THR A 176 10.15 15.36 4.24
C THR A 176 11.33 15.38 3.26
N ASP A 177 11.82 14.21 2.87
CA ASP A 177 12.97 14.06 1.98
C ASP A 177 12.57 13.94 0.50
N ALA A 178 11.32 14.30 0.15
CA ALA A 178 10.85 14.26 -1.23
C ALA A 178 11.60 15.26 -2.12
N ASP A 179 12.14 14.77 -3.24
CA ASP A 179 12.78 15.59 -4.27
C ASP A 179 11.97 15.55 -5.58
N PRO A 180 11.17 16.59 -5.89
CA PRO A 180 10.42 16.66 -7.13
C PRO A 180 11.28 16.72 -8.40
N ASP A 181 12.56 17.09 -8.31
CA ASP A 181 13.47 17.11 -9.45
C ASP A 181 14.00 15.72 -9.83
N ALA A 182 13.89 14.74 -8.92
CA ALA A 182 14.18 13.34 -9.21
C ALA A 182 13.09 12.65 -10.07
N VAL A 183 11.93 13.28 -10.26
CA VAL A 183 10.78 12.72 -10.98
C VAL A 183 10.77 13.20 -12.43
N GLY A 184 10.88 12.26 -13.37
CA GLY A 184 10.79 12.54 -14.81
C GLY A 184 9.44 13.15 -15.24
N GLU A 185 9.40 13.70 -16.46
CA GLU A 185 8.25 14.50 -16.93
C GLU A 185 6.93 13.73 -17.01
N ARG A 186 6.97 12.45 -17.42
CA ARG A 186 5.78 11.63 -17.67
C ARG A 186 4.88 11.44 -16.42
N PRO A 187 5.41 11.10 -15.22
CA PRO A 187 4.61 11.09 -13.99
C PRO A 187 3.80 12.36 -13.74
N TRP A 188 4.41 13.54 -13.93
CA TRP A 188 3.72 14.82 -13.74
C TRP A 188 2.55 15.01 -14.71
N GLN A 189 2.76 14.68 -15.99
CA GLN A 189 1.71 14.74 -17.00
C GLN A 189 0.56 13.77 -16.70
N ARG A 190 0.88 12.57 -16.20
CA ARG A 190 -0.13 11.57 -15.81
C ARG A 190 -0.94 12.02 -14.59
N GLY A 191 -0.28 12.55 -13.56
CA GLY A 191 -0.92 12.94 -12.30
C GLY A 191 -1.73 14.23 -12.36
N ALA A 192 -1.46 15.11 -13.34
CA ALA A 192 -2.02 16.47 -13.40
C ALA A 192 -3.56 16.54 -13.37
N GLU A 193 -4.25 15.52 -13.86
CA GLU A 193 -5.72 15.45 -13.91
C GLU A 193 -6.31 14.38 -12.97
N GLN A 194 -5.48 13.68 -12.20
CA GLN A 194 -5.89 12.49 -11.43
C GLN A 194 -6.00 12.73 -9.92
N LEU A 195 -5.49 13.85 -9.40
CA LEU A 195 -5.59 14.15 -7.97
C LEU A 195 -7.06 14.25 -7.52
N GLY A 196 -7.39 13.60 -6.41
CA GLY A 196 -8.75 13.54 -5.85
C GLY A 196 -9.64 12.47 -6.48
N THR A 197 -9.07 11.49 -7.20
CA THR A 197 -9.82 10.37 -7.78
C THR A 197 -9.40 9.03 -7.15
N LEU A 198 -10.29 8.03 -7.13
CA LEU A 198 -9.93 6.70 -6.59
C LEU A 198 -9.03 5.88 -7.52
N GLY A 199 -9.10 6.11 -8.83
CA GLY A 199 -8.48 5.22 -9.80
C GLY A 199 -9.27 3.92 -10.01
N SER A 200 -8.58 2.81 -10.22
CA SER A 200 -9.15 1.51 -10.61
C SER A 200 -8.43 0.34 -9.91
N GLY A 201 -8.76 -0.90 -10.24
CA GLY A 201 -8.11 -2.07 -9.63
C GLY A 201 -8.76 -2.42 -8.30
N ASN A 202 -7.97 -2.54 -7.24
CA ASN A 202 -8.43 -2.81 -5.88
C ASN A 202 -8.75 -1.53 -5.08
N HIS A 203 -8.85 -0.36 -5.74
CA HIS A 203 -9.19 0.90 -5.08
C HIS A 203 -10.72 1.07 -4.99
N PHE A 204 -11.21 1.33 -3.78
CA PHE A 204 -12.63 1.52 -3.52
C PHE A 204 -12.87 2.51 -2.38
N LEU A 205 -14.09 3.00 -2.31
CA LEU A 205 -14.65 3.70 -1.16
C LEU A 205 -15.85 2.89 -0.70
N GLU A 206 -15.81 2.42 0.53
CA GLU A 206 -16.89 1.62 1.11
C GLU A 206 -17.48 2.27 2.36
N ILE A 207 -18.71 1.84 2.68
CA ILE A 207 -19.37 2.18 3.93
C ILE A 207 -19.47 0.89 4.73
N GLY A 208 -18.58 0.75 5.71
CA GLY A 208 -18.60 -0.35 6.66
C GLY A 208 -19.48 -0.05 7.88
N ARG A 209 -19.88 -1.10 8.59
CA ARG A 209 -20.36 -1.01 9.97
C ARG A 209 -19.40 -1.78 10.87
N VAL A 210 -19.16 -1.29 12.07
CA VAL A 210 -18.47 -2.07 13.11
C VAL A 210 -19.47 -3.12 13.60
N ASP A 211 -19.22 -4.37 13.27
CA ASP A 211 -20.09 -5.51 13.61
C ASP A 211 -19.68 -6.16 14.94
N GLU A 212 -18.38 -6.30 15.16
CA GLU A 212 -17.77 -6.86 16.36
C GLU A 212 -16.62 -5.96 16.85
N ILE A 213 -16.44 -5.89 18.17
CA ILE A 213 -15.33 -5.20 18.84
C ILE A 213 -14.61 -6.22 19.72
N TYR A 214 -13.33 -6.46 19.44
CA TYR A 214 -12.53 -7.48 20.15
C TYR A 214 -11.76 -6.92 21.36
N HIS A 215 -11.49 -5.61 21.39
CA HIS A 215 -10.71 -4.92 22.40
C HIS A 215 -11.34 -3.57 22.78
#